data_AF-A0AAD6DYF1-F1
#
_entry.id   AF-A0AAD6DYF1-F1
#
_cell.length_a   1.000
_cell.length_b   1.000
_cell.length_c   1.000
_cell.angle_alpha   90.00
_cell.angle_beta   90.00
_cell.angle_gamma   90.00
#
_symmetry.space_group_name_H-M   'P 1'
#
loop_
_entity.id
_entity.type
_entity.pdbx_description
1 polymer ?
#
loop_
_entity_poly.entity_id
_entity_poly.type
_entity_poly.pdbx_seq_one_letter_code
_entity_poly.pdbx_strand_id
1 'polypeptide(L)'
;MELPEKFPPGMVLGRVAEDLDNHHSHLRVALSTSHVAYEEALTATLNCVRGLPGRTLLPTTNPVRRALLKKMALESQDSLKDPTPFSSIRPIRTAGQLNPEDFPPPASPNRRALLKEKYHDENIPPPREPYVLNIPAVRTENTLTAIVGNAMVTSLEWEPGLPECKLSAVEMLWDTGAHNSIITRDLLDEEFRAHLSDPINEPYGFGTRVQVSFKVEFSNSLFHMDIIAVVVEPDTMPNLRSGILLGQRGCIDALQYRSIPRSIFLAKGDPIDERYWGELILESYVDIDGVLKEIPTG
;
A
#
# COMPACT_ATOMS: atom_id res chain seq x y z
N MET A 1 -3.41 27.68 28.88
CA MET A 1 -2.13 26.95 28.91
C MET A 1 -2.46 25.48 29.08
N GLU A 2 -2.15 24.64 28.09
CA GLU A 2 -2.33 23.18 28.22
C GLU A 2 -1.29 22.64 29.21
N LEU A 3 -1.74 21.85 30.18
CA LEU A 3 -0.85 21.19 31.13
C LEU A 3 -0.03 20.13 30.40
N PRO A 4 1.26 19.94 30.74
CA PRO A 4 2.09 18.91 30.13
C PRO A 4 1.51 17.51 30.40
N GLU A 5 1.34 16.71 29.36
CA GLU A 5 0.93 15.31 29.48
C GLU A 5 2.02 14.50 30.22
N LYS A 6 1.61 13.68 31.18
CA LYS A 6 2.51 12.86 32.00
C LYS A 6 2.44 11.41 31.51
N PHE A 7 3.61 10.83 31.23
CA PHE A 7 3.72 9.45 30.76
C PHE A 7 4.50 8.61 31.76
N PRO A 8 4.13 7.33 31.99
CA PRO A 8 4.96 6.40 32.74
C PRO A 8 6.33 6.23 32.07
N PRO A 9 7.46 6.27 32.80
CA PRO A 9 8.79 6.14 32.21
C PRO A 9 8.96 4.87 31.36
N GLY A 10 8.40 3.74 31.82
CA GLY A 10 8.44 2.48 31.07
C GLY A 10 7.70 2.52 29.73
N MET A 11 6.62 3.31 29.62
CA MET A 11 5.91 3.49 28.35
C MET A 11 6.74 4.32 27.37
N VAL A 12 7.37 5.39 27.87
CA VAL A 12 8.25 6.25 27.06
C VAL A 12 9.45 5.45 26.57
N LEU A 13 10.15 4.76 27.49
CA LEU A 13 11.32 3.95 27.18
C LEU A 13 10.97 2.77 26.28
N GLY A 14 9.85 2.09 26.51
CA GLY A 14 9.41 1.00 25.66
C GLY A 14 9.13 1.46 24.23
N ARG A 15 8.46 2.60 24.05
CA ARG A 15 8.19 3.12 22.71
C ARG A 15 9.45 3.61 22.01
N VAL A 16 10.39 4.22 22.73
CA VAL A 16 11.72 4.58 22.19
C VAL A 16 12.52 3.33 21.83
N ALA A 17 12.46 2.28 22.64
CA ALA A 17 13.11 1.01 22.36
C ALA A 17 12.56 0.37 21.08
N GLU A 18 11.24 0.29 20.93
CA GLU A 18 10.61 -0.16 19.67
C GLU A 18 11.06 0.67 18.47
N ASP A 19 11.11 2.00 18.62
CA ASP A 19 11.52 2.90 17.54
C ASP A 19 12.98 2.70 17.13
N LEU A 20 13.87 2.49 18.12
CA LEU A 20 15.29 2.18 17.91
C LEU A 20 15.48 0.79 17.29
N ASP A 21 14.74 -0.22 17.74
CA ASP A 21 14.80 -1.56 17.17
C ASP A 21 14.32 -1.58 15.71
N ASN A 22 13.35 -0.73 15.36
CA ASN A 22 12.83 -0.66 14.00
C ASN A 22 13.74 0.11 13.03
N HIS A 23 14.37 1.21 13.48
CA HIS A 23 15.10 2.12 12.57
C HIS A 23 16.62 2.11 12.77
N HIS A 24 17.09 1.61 13.91
CA HIS A 24 18.49 1.65 14.32
C HIS A 24 18.95 0.30 14.92
N SER A 25 18.42 -0.81 14.41
CA SER A 25 18.67 -2.18 14.86
C SER A 25 20.13 -2.63 14.82
N HIS A 26 21.01 -1.87 14.15
CA HIS A 26 22.45 -2.12 14.08
C HIS A 26 23.21 -1.53 15.28
N LEU A 27 22.63 -0.59 16.03
CA LEU A 27 23.29 0.02 17.18
C LEU A 27 23.45 -1.00 18.31
N ARG A 28 24.60 -0.96 18.99
CA ARG A 28 24.92 -1.84 20.11
C ARG A 28 25.42 -1.01 21.28
N VAL A 29 24.93 -1.33 22.47
CA VAL A 29 25.39 -0.72 23.72
C VAL A 29 26.33 -1.70 24.39
N ALA A 30 27.55 -1.25 24.68
CA ALA A 30 28.50 -2.02 25.49
C ALA A 30 28.18 -1.80 26.97
N LEU A 31 27.97 -2.89 27.70
CA LEU A 31 27.72 -2.90 29.12
C LEU A 31 28.79 -3.72 29.84
N SER A 32 29.09 -3.36 31.08
CA SER A 32 30.16 -3.98 31.86
C SER A 32 29.86 -5.44 32.22
N THR A 33 28.59 -5.78 32.43
CA THR A 33 28.11 -7.13 32.71
C THR A 33 26.68 -7.35 32.17
N SER A 34 26.16 -8.57 32.28
CA SER A 34 24.75 -8.88 31.98
C SER A 34 23.77 -8.47 33.09
N HIS A 35 24.25 -7.97 34.23
CA HIS A 35 23.44 -7.55 35.37
C HIS A 35 23.82 -6.12 35.77
N VAL A 36 23.25 -5.15 35.05
CA VAL A 36 23.57 -3.72 35.19
C VAL A 36 22.52 -2.94 35.99
N ALA A 37 22.98 -1.87 36.65
CA ALA A 37 22.08 -0.92 37.28
C ALA A 37 21.32 -0.08 36.22
N TYR A 38 20.10 0.38 36.55
CA TYR A 38 19.30 1.19 35.62
C TYR A 38 20.01 2.45 35.14
N GLU A 39 20.74 3.13 36.03
CA GLU A 39 21.50 4.34 35.68
C GLU A 39 22.61 4.07 34.67
N GLU A 40 23.35 2.97 34.85
CA GLU A 40 24.38 2.53 33.91
C GLU A 40 23.77 2.20 32.54
N ALA A 41 22.69 1.41 32.53
CA ALA A 41 22.00 1.03 31.31
C ALA A 41 21.46 2.26 30.55
N LEU A 42 20.73 3.15 31.23
CA LEU A 42 20.12 4.33 30.61
C LEU A 42 21.19 5.31 30.09
N THR A 43 22.29 5.49 30.84
CA THR A 43 23.38 6.38 30.43
C THR A 43 24.10 5.83 29.20
N ALA A 44 24.40 4.53 29.19
CA ALA A 44 25.04 3.88 28.06
C ALA A 44 24.17 3.92 26.81
N THR A 45 22.87 3.63 26.94
CA THR A 45 21.90 3.76 25.83
C THR A 45 21.79 5.20 25.35
N LEU A 46 21.66 6.18 26.25
CA LEU A 46 21.56 7.59 25.87
C LEU A 46 22.79 8.07 25.11
N ASN A 47 23.99 7.67 25.53
CA ASN A 47 25.24 8.02 24.84
C ASN A 47 25.32 7.39 23.44
N CYS A 48 24.77 6.18 23.26
CA CYS A 48 24.73 5.50 21.97
C CYS A 48 23.77 6.18 20.98
N VAL A 49 22.62 6.67 21.45
CA VAL A 49 21.56 7.24 20.59
C VAL A 49 21.59 8.77 20.50
N ARG A 50 22.53 9.42 21.20
CA ARG A 50 22.62 10.88 21.27
C ARG A 50 22.89 11.47 19.88
N GLY A 51 22.00 12.37 19.44
CA GLY A 51 22.14 13.10 18.18
C GLY A 51 21.49 12.43 16.98
N LEU A 52 20.83 11.28 17.15
CA LEU A 52 20.02 10.68 16.10
C LEU A 52 18.80 11.56 15.79
N PRO A 53 18.52 11.87 14.51
CA PRO A 53 17.32 12.57 14.12
C PRO A 53 16.11 11.63 14.26
N GLY A 54 15.14 11.99 15.09
CA GLY A 54 13.94 11.17 15.28
C GLY A 54 12.92 11.80 16.21
N ARG A 55 11.66 11.41 16.06
CA ARG A 55 10.57 11.79 16.98
C ARG A 55 9.66 10.59 17.18
N THR A 56 9.53 10.18 18.44
CA THR A 56 8.63 9.11 18.82
C THR A 56 7.28 9.70 19.22
N LEU A 57 6.20 9.20 18.64
CA LEU A 57 4.84 9.58 19.02
C LEU A 57 4.36 8.73 20.20
N LEU A 58 3.96 9.38 21.29
CA LEU A 58 3.33 8.72 22.43
C LEU A 58 1.80 8.81 22.31
N PRO A 59 1.06 7.76 22.72
CA PRO A 59 -0.39 7.79 22.74
C PRO A 59 -0.89 8.81 23.76
N THR A 60 -1.89 9.62 23.44
CA THR A 60 -2.39 10.66 24.37
C THR A 60 -2.85 10.05 25.70
N THR A 61 -2.41 10.63 26.81
CA THR A 61 -2.87 10.26 28.17
C THR A 61 -4.06 11.09 28.62
N ASN A 62 -4.45 12.10 27.85
CA ASN A 62 -5.58 12.94 28.16
C ASN A 62 -6.89 12.12 28.08
N PRO A 63 -7.62 11.94 29.20
CA PRO A 63 -8.79 11.08 29.22
C PRO A 63 -9.94 11.62 28.36
N VAL A 64 -10.06 12.96 28.23
CA VAL A 64 -11.08 13.60 27.38
C VAL A 64 -10.74 13.37 25.91
N ARG A 65 -9.47 13.56 25.52
CA ARG A 65 -9.02 13.31 24.15
C ARG A 65 -9.09 11.82 23.81
N ARG A 66 -8.74 10.93 24.74
CA ARG A 66 -8.87 9.48 24.58
C ARG A 66 -10.33 9.05 24.46
N ALA A 67 -11.23 9.61 25.25
CA ALA A 67 -12.67 9.35 25.15
C ALA A 67 -13.24 9.87 23.83
N LEU A 68 -12.81 11.05 23.38
CA LEU A 68 -13.18 11.60 22.08
C LEU A 68 -12.66 10.73 20.92
N LEU A 69 -11.39 10.34 20.93
CA LEU A 69 -10.81 9.44 19.93
C LEU A 69 -11.50 8.07 19.93
N LYS A 70 -11.81 7.54 21.11
CA LYS A 70 -12.57 6.29 21.26
C LYS A 70 -14.00 6.45 20.71
N LYS A 71 -14.66 7.58 20.98
CA LYS A 71 -15.98 7.90 20.45
C LYS A 71 -15.95 8.03 18.93
N MET A 72 -14.98 8.76 18.37
CA MET A 72 -14.79 8.88 16.92
C MET A 72 -14.51 7.52 16.25
N ALA A 73 -13.71 6.66 16.89
CA ALA A 73 -13.45 5.31 16.42
C ALA A 73 -14.70 4.41 16.47
N LEU A 74 -15.51 4.53 17.52
CA LEU A 74 -16.77 3.82 17.68
C LEU A 74 -17.86 4.33 16.72
N GLU A 75 -17.95 5.63 16.47
CA GLU A 75 -18.85 6.23 15.46
C GLU A 75 -18.44 5.81 14.05
N SER A 76 -17.15 5.68 13.79
CA SER A 76 -16.62 5.07 12.56
C SER A 76 -17.00 3.60 12.44
N GLN A 77 -17.10 2.86 13.56
CA GLN A 77 -17.57 1.47 13.59
C GLN A 77 -19.10 1.32 13.49
N ASP A 78 -19.87 2.22 14.08
CA ASP A 78 -21.34 2.20 13.98
C ASP A 78 -21.80 2.56 12.57
N SER A 79 -21.01 3.35 11.82
CA SER A 79 -21.16 3.56 10.38
C SER A 79 -20.85 2.31 9.53
N LEU A 80 -20.23 1.27 10.12
CA LEU A 80 -19.97 -0.05 9.51
C LEU A 80 -21.04 -1.09 9.87
N LYS A 81 -22.03 -0.74 10.72
CA LYS A 81 -23.13 -1.64 11.10
C LYS A 81 -24.28 -1.67 10.10
N ASP A 82 -24.24 -0.84 9.06
CA ASP A 82 -25.15 -1.05 7.92
C ASP A 82 -24.75 -2.35 7.22
N PRO A 83 -25.62 -3.37 7.22
CA PRO A 83 -25.31 -4.70 6.71
C PRO A 83 -25.34 -4.74 5.18
N THR A 84 -25.37 -3.60 4.50
CA THR A 84 -25.17 -3.59 3.05
C THR A 84 -23.73 -4.05 2.82
N PRO A 85 -23.50 -5.23 2.22
CA PRO A 85 -22.16 -5.59 1.81
C PRO A 85 -21.61 -4.45 0.97
N PHE A 86 -20.35 -4.12 1.20
CA PHE A 86 -19.55 -3.24 0.36
C PHE A 86 -19.50 -3.83 -1.05
N SER A 87 -20.56 -3.65 -1.83
CA SER A 87 -20.87 -4.51 -2.98
C SER A 87 -20.81 -3.79 -4.31
N SER A 88 -20.70 -2.47 -4.31
CA SER A 88 -20.67 -1.71 -5.55
C SER A 88 -19.25 -1.22 -5.82
N ILE A 89 -18.41 -2.11 -6.34
CA ILE A 89 -17.24 -1.70 -7.12
C ILE A 89 -17.78 -1.25 -8.47
N ARG A 90 -17.32 -0.10 -8.95
CA ARG A 90 -17.64 0.36 -10.29
C ARG A 90 -16.33 0.62 -11.04
N PRO A 91 -16.14 0.02 -12.23
CA PRO A 91 -15.01 0.38 -13.06
C PRO A 91 -15.14 1.82 -13.56
N ILE A 92 -14.02 2.45 -13.87
CA ILE A 92 -14.03 3.71 -14.61
C ILE A 92 -14.52 3.50 -16.05
N ARG A 93 -15.02 4.56 -16.67
CA ARG A 93 -15.24 4.60 -18.11
C ARG A 93 -13.88 4.65 -18.81
N THR A 94 -13.64 3.70 -19.70
CA THR A 94 -12.41 3.59 -20.49
C THR A 94 -12.67 3.91 -21.97
N ALA A 95 -11.61 4.07 -22.76
CA ALA A 95 -11.69 4.35 -24.20
C ALA A 95 -11.90 3.07 -25.05
N GLY A 96 -11.85 1.88 -24.46
CA GLY A 96 -11.99 0.58 -25.13
C GLY A 96 -10.76 0.11 -25.92
N GLN A 97 -9.57 0.60 -25.56
CA GLN A 97 -8.29 0.32 -26.21
C GLN A 97 -7.57 -0.90 -25.63
N LEU A 98 -7.98 -1.40 -24.46
CA LEU A 98 -7.35 -2.57 -23.84
C LEU A 98 -7.70 -3.86 -24.61
N ASN A 99 -6.67 -4.53 -25.15
CA ASN A 99 -6.82 -5.85 -25.75
C ASN A 99 -6.67 -6.94 -24.66
N PRO A 100 -7.62 -7.88 -24.51
CA PRO A 100 -7.54 -8.96 -23.52
C PRO A 100 -6.28 -9.85 -23.61
N GLU A 101 -5.70 -9.95 -24.81
CA GLU A 101 -4.50 -10.77 -25.08
C GLU A 101 -3.18 -10.01 -24.90
N ASP A 102 -3.26 -8.71 -24.62
CA ASP A 102 -2.10 -7.83 -24.53
C ASP A 102 -1.63 -7.71 -23.08
N PHE A 103 -0.77 -8.65 -22.69
CA PHE A 103 -0.10 -8.65 -21.40
C PHE A 103 1.22 -7.88 -21.49
N PRO A 104 1.54 -7.06 -20.47
CA PRO A 104 2.85 -6.46 -20.41
C PRO A 104 3.93 -7.55 -20.29
N PRO A 105 5.11 -7.36 -20.90
CA PRO A 105 6.22 -8.27 -20.68
C PRO A 105 6.67 -8.19 -19.21
N PRO A 106 7.29 -9.25 -18.66
CA PRO A 106 7.98 -9.16 -17.37
C PRO A 106 8.99 -8.01 -17.38
N ALA A 107 9.14 -7.29 -16.26
CA ALA A 107 10.09 -6.19 -16.21
C ALA A 107 11.52 -6.65 -16.53
N SER A 108 12.25 -5.82 -17.27
CA SER A 108 13.63 -6.09 -17.68
C SER A 108 14.56 -6.23 -16.46
N PRO A 109 15.69 -6.95 -16.55
CA PRO A 109 16.60 -7.14 -15.41
C PRO A 109 17.01 -5.82 -14.73
N ASN A 110 17.28 -4.78 -15.52
CA ASN A 110 17.61 -3.46 -15.01
C ASN A 110 16.43 -2.82 -14.25
N ARG A 111 15.20 -2.94 -14.78
CA ARG A 111 14.00 -2.45 -14.09
C ARG A 111 13.72 -3.23 -12.80
N ARG A 112 13.93 -4.55 -12.80
CA ARG A 112 13.83 -5.38 -11.59
C ARG A 112 14.82 -4.95 -10.52
N ALA A 113 16.07 -4.71 -10.91
CA ALA A 113 17.10 -4.22 -10.00
C ALA A 113 16.72 -2.86 -9.41
N LEU A 114 16.22 -1.92 -10.23
CA LEU A 114 15.73 -0.62 -9.77
C LEU A 114 14.51 -0.73 -8.86
N LEU A 115 13.57 -1.66 -9.12
CA LEU A 115 12.42 -1.90 -8.24
C LEU A 115 12.89 -2.37 -6.86
N LYS A 116 13.83 -3.31 -6.83
CA LYS A 116 14.43 -3.81 -5.59
C LYS A 116 15.19 -2.72 -4.87
N GLU A 117 16.01 -1.95 -5.57
CA GLU A 117 16.78 -0.85 -4.99
C GLU A 117 15.88 0.23 -4.41
N LYS A 118 14.88 0.72 -5.15
CA LYS A 118 13.87 1.66 -4.62
C LYS A 118 13.15 1.10 -3.40
N TYR A 119 12.87 -0.19 -3.42
CA TYR A 119 12.28 -0.86 -2.27
C TYR A 119 13.24 -0.92 -1.06
N HIS A 120 14.55 -1.05 -1.27
CA HIS A 120 15.57 -1.16 -0.22
C HIS A 120 16.08 0.19 0.32
N ASP A 121 16.26 1.18 -0.55
CA ASP A 121 16.76 2.54 -0.21
C ASP A 121 15.77 3.31 0.66
N GLU A 122 14.51 2.93 0.55
CA GLU A 122 13.46 3.41 1.38
C GLU A 122 13.61 2.70 2.73
N ASN A 123 13.94 3.44 3.80
CA ASN A 123 13.87 2.97 5.19
C ASN A 123 12.43 2.57 5.53
N ILE A 124 11.99 1.43 5.01
CA ILE A 124 10.64 0.91 5.12
C ILE A 124 10.52 0.38 6.54
N PRO A 125 9.73 1.02 7.43
CA PRO A 125 9.37 0.35 8.66
C PRO A 125 8.75 -1.00 8.29
N PRO A 126 8.99 -2.07 9.08
CA PRO A 126 8.39 -3.38 8.83
C PRO A 126 6.91 -3.22 8.51
N PRO A 127 6.35 -4.03 7.58
CA PRO A 127 4.99 -3.87 7.12
C PRO A 127 4.10 -3.73 8.34
N ARG A 128 3.57 -2.52 8.54
CA ARG A 128 2.42 -2.41 9.42
C ARG A 128 1.37 -3.27 8.75
N GLU A 129 0.76 -4.20 9.50
CA GLU A 129 -0.36 -5.02 9.01
C GLU A 129 -1.19 -4.17 8.06
N PRO A 130 -1.55 -4.68 6.87
CA PRO A 130 -2.18 -3.87 5.82
C PRO A 130 -3.26 -3.04 6.49
N TYR A 131 -3.02 -1.72 6.60
CA TYR A 131 -4.02 -0.85 7.16
C TYR A 131 -5.12 -0.84 6.12
N VAL A 132 -6.07 -1.73 6.33
CA VAL A 132 -7.36 -1.72 5.69
C VAL A 132 -8.02 -0.47 6.19
N LEU A 133 -7.70 0.64 5.52
CA LEU A 133 -8.34 1.90 5.74
C LEU A 133 -9.76 1.72 5.21
N ASN A 134 -10.66 1.34 6.12
CA ASN A 134 -12.10 1.55 5.99
C ASN A 134 -12.39 3.06 6.03
N ILE A 135 -11.69 3.85 5.21
CA ILE A 135 -11.85 5.29 5.10
C ILE A 135 -13.10 5.53 4.25
N PRO A 136 -14.16 6.14 4.82
CA PRO A 136 -15.32 6.57 4.05
C PRO A 136 -14.96 7.64 3.01
N ALA A 137 -13.85 8.36 3.19
CA ALA A 137 -13.44 9.50 2.37
C ALA A 137 -13.07 9.18 0.91
N VAL A 138 -12.85 7.90 0.54
CA VAL A 138 -12.62 7.49 -0.86
C VAL A 138 -13.95 7.12 -1.55
N ARG A 139 -15.05 7.05 -0.79
CA ARG A 139 -16.35 6.64 -1.32
C ARG A 139 -17.02 7.81 -2.00
N THR A 140 -17.11 7.74 -3.33
CA THR A 140 -18.08 8.56 -4.06
C THR A 140 -19.31 7.67 -4.32
N GLU A 141 -20.50 8.14 -3.92
CA GLU A 141 -21.75 7.39 -4.07
C GLU A 141 -21.78 6.01 -3.34
N ASN A 142 -21.04 5.83 -2.24
CA ASN A 142 -20.87 4.53 -1.54
C ASN A 142 -20.23 3.42 -2.40
N THR A 143 -19.51 3.81 -3.46
CA THR A 143 -18.86 2.88 -4.39
C THR A 143 -17.35 3.02 -4.36
N LEU A 144 -16.64 1.91 -4.63
CA LEU A 144 -15.20 1.92 -4.83
C LEU A 144 -14.88 1.98 -6.31
N THR A 145 -13.86 2.77 -6.65
CA THR A 145 -13.35 2.89 -8.02
C THR A 145 -12.45 1.71 -8.35
N ALA A 146 -12.68 1.08 -9.49
CA ALA A 146 -11.76 0.10 -10.05
C ALA A 146 -11.25 0.53 -11.42
N ILE A 147 -10.04 0.11 -11.75
CA ILE A 147 -9.51 0.10 -13.11
C ILE A 147 -9.33 -1.35 -13.54
N VAL A 148 -9.76 -1.66 -14.75
CA VAL A 148 -9.60 -2.99 -15.34
C VAL A 148 -8.31 -3.01 -16.16
N GLY A 149 -7.52 -4.06 -16.00
CA GLY A 149 -6.26 -4.22 -16.72
C GLY A 149 -5.84 -5.66 -16.88
N ASN A 150 -4.76 -5.85 -17.62
CA ASN A 150 -4.04 -7.11 -17.67
C ASN A 150 -2.78 -6.98 -16.82
N ALA A 151 -2.46 -8.01 -16.04
CA ALA A 151 -1.25 -8.05 -15.23
C ALA A 151 -0.43 -9.32 -15.49
N MET A 152 0.87 -9.14 -15.41
CA MET A 152 1.87 -10.19 -15.34
C MET A 152 2.49 -10.17 -13.94
N VAL A 153 2.44 -11.30 -13.25
CA VAL A 153 2.97 -11.45 -11.89
C VAL A 153 4.17 -12.39 -11.92
N THR A 154 5.28 -11.95 -11.34
CA THR A 154 6.52 -12.73 -11.23
C THR A 154 7.07 -12.69 -9.80
N SER A 155 7.88 -13.67 -9.43
CA SER A 155 8.63 -13.60 -8.17
C SER A 155 9.63 -12.42 -8.22
N LEU A 156 10.06 -11.94 -7.05
CA LEU A 156 11.05 -10.86 -7.00
C LEU A 156 12.40 -11.29 -7.60
N GLU A 157 12.78 -12.55 -7.37
CA GLU A 157 13.99 -13.16 -7.92
C GLU A 157 13.75 -13.83 -9.29
N TRP A 158 12.75 -13.35 -10.06
CA TRP A 158 12.41 -13.97 -11.33
C TRP A 158 13.57 -13.91 -12.34
N GLU A 159 13.76 -15.02 -13.05
CA GLU A 159 14.68 -15.23 -14.15
C GLU A 159 13.93 -15.93 -15.30
N PRO A 160 14.34 -15.76 -16.56
CA PRO A 160 13.70 -16.44 -17.69
C PRO A 160 13.61 -17.95 -17.46
N GLY A 161 12.39 -18.49 -17.50
CA GLY A 161 12.10 -19.90 -17.24
C GLY A 161 11.54 -20.19 -15.83
N LEU A 162 11.50 -19.20 -14.94
CA LEU A 162 10.75 -19.30 -13.69
C LEU A 162 9.24 -19.04 -13.92
N PRO A 163 8.36 -19.57 -13.06
CA PRO A 163 6.91 -19.42 -13.19
C PRO A 163 6.47 -17.95 -13.28
N GLU A 164 5.45 -17.73 -14.11
CA GLU A 164 4.80 -16.43 -14.34
C GLU A 164 3.29 -16.63 -14.24
N CYS A 165 2.57 -15.68 -13.63
CA CYS A 165 1.12 -15.72 -13.53
C CYS A 165 0.49 -14.57 -14.32
N LYS A 166 -0.39 -14.91 -15.28
CA LYS A 166 -1.10 -13.95 -16.14
C LYS A 166 -2.53 -13.73 -15.65
N LEU A 167 -2.87 -12.48 -15.39
CA LEU A 167 -4.19 -12.06 -14.92
C LEU A 167 -4.86 -11.19 -15.98
N SER A 168 -5.83 -11.74 -16.71
CA SER A 168 -6.59 -11.01 -17.74
C SER A 168 -7.78 -10.29 -17.13
N ALA A 169 -8.05 -9.07 -17.60
CA ALA A 169 -9.22 -8.26 -17.20
C ALA A 169 -9.45 -8.22 -15.68
N VAL A 170 -8.36 -8.15 -14.91
CA VAL A 170 -8.42 -8.12 -13.45
C VAL A 170 -8.82 -6.73 -12.97
N GLU A 171 -9.76 -6.70 -12.02
CA GLU A 171 -10.17 -5.46 -11.37
C GLU A 171 -9.15 -5.04 -10.32
N MET A 172 -8.45 -3.95 -10.61
CA MET A 172 -7.51 -3.32 -9.70
C MET A 172 -8.23 -2.18 -8.99
N LEU A 173 -8.41 -2.31 -7.68
CA LEU A 173 -9.01 -1.25 -6.89
C LEU A 173 -8.06 -0.06 -6.83
N TRP A 174 -8.63 1.10 -7.14
CA TRP A 174 -7.98 2.38 -7.01
C TRP A 174 -8.16 2.85 -5.57
N ASP A 175 -7.30 2.38 -4.67
CA ASP A 175 -7.39 2.67 -3.25
C ASP A 175 -6.32 3.67 -2.81
N THR A 176 -6.77 4.83 -2.32
CA THR A 176 -5.88 5.86 -1.78
C THR A 176 -5.49 5.64 -0.32
N GLY A 177 -5.94 4.55 0.31
CA GLY A 177 -5.59 4.21 1.69
C GLY A 177 -4.35 3.32 1.83
N ALA A 178 -4.25 2.27 1.01
CA ALA A 178 -3.18 1.30 1.12
C ALA A 178 -1.80 1.94 0.84
N HIS A 179 -0.86 1.82 1.78
CA HIS A 179 0.49 2.33 1.57
C HIS A 179 1.24 1.53 0.50
N ASN A 180 1.13 0.20 0.57
CA ASN A 180 1.70 -0.74 -0.38
C ASN A 180 0.60 -1.33 -1.26
N SER A 181 0.95 -1.69 -2.50
CA SER A 181 0.06 -2.48 -3.34
C SER A 181 -0.10 -3.89 -2.78
N ILE A 182 -1.29 -4.45 -2.95
CA ILE A 182 -1.65 -5.77 -2.42
C ILE A 182 -2.23 -6.60 -3.55
N ILE A 183 -1.90 -7.88 -3.57
CA ILE A 183 -2.52 -8.89 -4.43
C ILE A 183 -3.00 -10.04 -3.55
N THR A 184 -4.21 -10.51 -3.78
CA THR A 184 -4.71 -11.67 -3.03
C THR A 184 -4.16 -12.96 -3.60
N ARG A 185 -3.84 -13.90 -2.70
CA ARG A 185 -3.20 -15.16 -3.03
C ARG A 185 -4.03 -16.02 -3.98
N ASP A 186 -5.35 -15.95 -3.88
CA ASP A 186 -6.30 -16.73 -4.67
C ASP A 186 -6.37 -16.31 -6.15
N LEU A 187 -5.85 -15.13 -6.52
CA LEU A 187 -5.66 -14.73 -7.92
C LEU A 187 -4.51 -15.48 -8.60
N LEU A 188 -3.56 -15.99 -7.82
CA LEU A 188 -2.37 -16.65 -8.33
C LEU A 188 -2.69 -18.10 -8.70
N ASP A 189 -2.21 -18.57 -9.84
CA ASP A 189 -2.39 -19.97 -10.23
C ASP A 189 -1.68 -20.94 -9.26
N GLU A 190 -2.05 -22.23 -9.32
CA GLU A 190 -1.53 -23.24 -8.38
C GLU A 190 -0.01 -23.42 -8.50
N GLU A 191 0.52 -23.38 -9.73
CA GLU A 191 1.96 -23.55 -9.99
C GLU A 191 2.76 -22.41 -9.38
N PHE A 192 2.32 -21.17 -9.59
CA PHE A 192 2.94 -19.98 -9.04
C PHE A 192 2.81 -19.91 -7.51
N ARG A 193 1.66 -20.31 -6.94
CA ARG A 193 1.50 -20.42 -5.48
C ARG A 193 2.44 -21.45 -4.87
N ALA A 194 2.64 -22.59 -5.52
CA ALA A 194 3.59 -23.59 -5.08
C ALA A 194 5.03 -23.05 -5.13
N HIS A 195 5.39 -22.35 -6.21
CA HIS A 195 6.69 -21.68 -6.33
C HIS A 195 6.93 -20.67 -5.20
N LEU A 196 5.97 -19.78 -4.93
CA LEU A 196 6.08 -18.77 -3.87
C LEU A 196 6.14 -19.34 -2.44
N SER A 197 5.73 -20.59 -2.24
CA SER A 197 5.77 -21.23 -0.92
C SER A 197 7.18 -21.69 -0.53
N ASP A 198 8.13 -21.67 -1.46
CA ASP A 198 9.54 -21.92 -1.15
C ASP A 198 10.11 -20.76 -0.30
N PRO A 199 10.73 -21.02 0.86
CA PRO A 199 11.34 -19.99 1.70
C PRO A 199 12.34 -19.08 0.98
N ILE A 200 12.95 -19.54 -0.13
CA ILE A 200 13.83 -18.69 -0.96
C ILE A 200 13.10 -17.49 -1.56
N ASN A 201 11.77 -17.59 -1.73
CA ASN A 201 10.90 -16.56 -2.27
C ASN A 201 10.30 -15.64 -1.18
N GLU A 202 10.72 -15.82 0.07
CA GLU A 202 10.51 -14.87 1.16
C GLU A 202 11.84 -14.23 1.63
N PRO A 203 12.62 -13.60 0.74
CA PRO A 203 14.01 -13.21 1.03
C PRO A 203 14.15 -12.16 2.14
N TYR A 204 13.06 -11.51 2.54
CA TYR A 204 13.09 -10.34 3.43
C TYR A 204 12.31 -10.52 4.74
N GLY A 205 11.69 -11.68 5.01
CA GLY A 205 11.00 -11.97 6.28
C GLY A 205 9.81 -11.04 6.60
N PHE A 206 9.26 -10.38 5.58
CA PHE A 206 8.17 -9.41 5.68
C PHE A 206 6.92 -9.87 4.90
N GLY A 207 6.74 -11.19 4.77
CA GLY A 207 5.71 -11.81 3.95
C GLY A 207 6.11 -11.99 2.49
N THR A 208 5.38 -12.85 1.79
CA THR A 208 5.56 -13.14 0.36
C THR A 208 5.28 -11.90 -0.48
N ARG A 209 6.17 -11.62 -1.43
CA ARG A 209 6.07 -10.47 -2.34
C ARG A 209 6.31 -10.87 -3.77
N VAL A 210 5.66 -10.13 -4.65
CA VAL A 210 5.73 -10.36 -6.09
C VAL A 210 5.93 -9.04 -6.81
N GLN A 211 6.57 -9.13 -7.96
CA GLN A 211 6.55 -8.04 -8.92
C GLN A 211 5.28 -8.16 -9.76
N VAL A 212 4.59 -7.05 -9.95
CA VAL A 212 3.40 -6.96 -10.81
C VAL A 212 3.68 -5.93 -11.88
N SER A 213 3.76 -6.39 -13.12
CA SER A 213 3.78 -5.56 -14.32
C SER A 213 2.35 -5.50 -14.85
N PHE A 214 1.73 -4.32 -14.89
CA PHE A 214 0.36 -4.20 -15.35
C PHE A 214 0.20 -3.23 -16.51
N LYS A 215 -0.79 -3.51 -17.35
CA LYS A 215 -1.30 -2.61 -18.39
C LYS A 215 -2.76 -2.35 -18.10
N VAL A 216 -3.07 -1.10 -17.78
CA VAL A 216 -4.41 -0.66 -17.40
C VAL A 216 -4.87 0.44 -18.34
N GLU A 217 -6.17 0.56 -18.53
CA GLU A 217 -6.75 1.59 -19.37
C GLU A 217 -7.39 2.69 -18.52
N PHE A 218 -6.84 3.90 -18.63
CA PHE A 218 -7.46 5.13 -18.13
C PHE A 218 -8.50 5.63 -19.12
N SER A 219 -9.30 6.62 -18.70
CA SER A 219 -10.32 7.22 -19.56
C SER A 219 -9.73 7.89 -20.81
N ASN A 220 -8.45 8.25 -20.82
CA ASN A 220 -7.77 8.93 -21.91
C ASN A 220 -6.53 8.23 -22.47
N SER A 221 -6.03 7.16 -21.85
CA SER A 221 -4.76 6.55 -22.26
C SER A 221 -4.61 5.10 -21.78
N LEU A 222 -3.74 4.36 -22.47
CA LEU A 222 -3.20 3.10 -21.96
C LEU A 222 -1.97 3.41 -21.11
N PHE A 223 -1.97 2.88 -19.89
CA PHE A 223 -0.91 3.07 -18.92
C PHE A 223 -0.26 1.74 -18.58
N HIS A 224 1.07 1.75 -18.44
CA HIS A 224 1.86 0.59 -18.05
C HIS A 224 2.82 0.96 -16.94
N MET A 225 2.89 0.12 -15.91
CA MET A 225 3.78 0.30 -14.77
C MET A 225 4.19 -1.04 -14.17
N ASP A 226 5.35 -1.05 -13.53
CA ASP A 226 5.84 -2.16 -12.72
C ASP A 226 5.83 -1.75 -11.26
N ILE A 227 5.30 -2.61 -10.39
CA ILE A 227 5.19 -2.38 -8.96
C ILE A 227 5.59 -3.62 -8.19
N ILE A 228 5.86 -3.46 -6.89
CA ILE A 228 5.95 -4.58 -5.95
C ILE A 228 4.64 -4.64 -5.15
N ALA A 229 4.04 -5.83 -5.09
CA ALA A 229 2.85 -6.09 -4.31
C ALA A 229 3.12 -7.11 -3.21
N VAL A 230 2.44 -6.93 -2.08
CA VAL A 230 2.41 -7.91 -0.99
C VAL A 230 1.33 -8.93 -1.31
N VAL A 231 1.67 -10.21 -1.19
CA VAL A 231 0.70 -11.31 -1.34
C VAL A 231 0.03 -11.52 0.01
N VAL A 232 -1.30 -11.46 0.04
CA VAL A 232 -2.08 -11.67 1.26
C VAL A 232 -3.21 -12.66 1.04
N GLU A 233 -3.70 -13.29 2.10
CA GLU A 233 -4.90 -14.11 2.01
C GLU A 233 -6.15 -13.23 1.84
N PRO A 234 -7.18 -13.68 1.10
CA PRO A 234 -8.39 -12.87 0.85
C PRO A 234 -9.11 -12.44 2.12
N ASP A 235 -9.01 -13.20 3.21
CA ASP A 235 -9.63 -12.90 4.49
C ASP A 235 -9.00 -11.70 5.23
N THR A 236 -7.79 -11.33 4.85
CA THR A 236 -7.11 -10.13 5.35
C THR A 236 -7.53 -8.85 4.63
N MET A 237 -8.24 -8.97 3.50
CA MET A 237 -8.71 -7.84 2.71
C MET A 237 -10.03 -7.28 3.25
N PRO A 238 -10.26 -5.95 3.11
CA PRO A 238 -11.59 -5.40 3.32
C PRO A 238 -12.60 -6.19 2.49
N ASN A 239 -13.69 -6.60 3.14
CA ASN A 239 -14.85 -7.24 2.51
C ASN A 239 -14.56 -8.64 1.96
N LEU A 240 -13.46 -9.27 2.41
CA LEU A 240 -13.04 -10.62 1.99
C LEU A 240 -12.87 -10.72 0.46
N ARG A 241 -12.47 -9.61 -0.16
CA ARG A 241 -12.38 -9.49 -1.62
C ARG A 241 -11.12 -10.17 -2.15
N SER A 242 -11.29 -10.86 -3.27
CA SER A 242 -10.21 -11.25 -4.18
C SER A 242 -9.90 -10.12 -5.18
N GLY A 243 -8.62 -9.76 -5.35
CA GLY A 243 -8.26 -8.65 -6.23
C GLY A 243 -6.85 -8.11 -6.06
N ILE A 244 -6.56 -7.09 -6.86
CA ILE A 244 -5.39 -6.22 -6.66
C ILE A 244 -5.87 -4.90 -6.05
N LEU A 245 -5.13 -4.37 -5.08
CA LEU A 245 -5.23 -2.99 -4.58
C LEU A 245 -3.98 -2.24 -5.02
N LEU A 246 -4.16 -1.14 -5.73
CA LEU A 246 -3.06 -0.25 -6.10
C LEU A 246 -2.74 0.64 -4.90
N GLY A 247 -1.53 0.51 -4.37
CA GLY A 247 -1.09 1.29 -3.22
C GLY A 247 -0.57 2.68 -3.60
N GLN A 248 -0.49 3.55 -2.61
CA GLN A 248 0.01 4.91 -2.74
C GLN A 248 1.45 4.95 -3.23
N ARG A 249 2.37 4.39 -2.44
CA ARG A 249 3.81 4.54 -2.65
C ARG A 249 4.31 3.89 -3.94
N GLY A 250 3.74 2.73 -4.27
CA GLY A 250 4.16 1.94 -5.41
C GLY A 250 3.51 2.38 -6.73
N CYS A 251 2.40 3.10 -6.69
CA CYS A 251 1.63 3.42 -7.88
C CYS A 251 1.09 4.86 -7.83
N ILE A 252 0.13 5.15 -6.96
CA ILE A 252 -0.67 6.38 -7.06
C ILE A 252 0.16 7.66 -6.85
N ASP A 253 1.14 7.65 -5.93
CA ASP A 253 2.01 8.80 -5.65
C ASP A 253 2.89 9.18 -6.85
N ALA A 254 3.08 8.25 -7.80
CA ALA A 254 3.84 8.50 -9.02
C ALA A 254 2.99 9.15 -10.13
N LEU A 255 1.69 9.33 -9.93
CA LEU A 255 0.75 9.72 -10.99
C LEU A 255 0.18 11.12 -10.74
N GLN A 256 0.16 11.94 -11.79
CA GLN A 256 -0.67 13.12 -11.88
C GLN A 256 -1.94 12.75 -12.64
N TYR A 257 -3.09 12.81 -11.98
CA TYR A 257 -4.37 12.44 -12.58
C TYR A 257 -5.53 13.29 -12.07
N ARG A 258 -6.60 13.32 -12.85
CA ARG A 258 -7.89 13.91 -12.48
C ARG A 258 -8.93 12.82 -12.27
N SER A 259 -9.66 12.94 -11.18
CA SER A 259 -10.82 12.10 -10.87
C SER A 259 -12.11 12.86 -11.11
N ILE A 260 -12.97 12.36 -11.99
CA ILE A 260 -14.28 12.95 -12.29
C ILE A 260 -15.35 11.91 -11.96
N PRO A 261 -16.00 11.99 -10.78
CA PRO A 261 -17.00 11.01 -10.41
C PRO A 261 -18.28 11.17 -11.23
N ARG A 262 -19.07 10.09 -11.30
CA ARG A 262 -20.37 10.03 -11.99
C ARG A 262 -21.31 11.17 -11.63
N SER A 263 -21.39 11.53 -10.35
CA SER A 263 -22.22 12.64 -9.86
C SER A 263 -22.00 13.96 -10.60
N ILE A 264 -20.78 14.25 -11.06
CA ILE A 264 -20.46 15.46 -11.83
C ILE A 264 -21.03 15.38 -13.24
N PHE A 265 -20.98 14.23 -13.90
CA PHE A 265 -21.59 14.03 -15.22
C PHE A 265 -23.11 14.20 -15.14
N LEU A 266 -23.75 13.58 -14.14
CA LEU A 266 -25.18 13.72 -13.91
C LEU A 266 -25.60 15.18 -13.67
N ALA A 267 -24.83 15.92 -12.87
CA ALA A 267 -25.09 17.33 -12.61
C ALA A 267 -24.95 18.22 -13.86
N LYS A 268 -24.09 17.84 -14.81
CA LYS A 268 -23.91 18.52 -16.10
C LYS A 268 -24.94 18.12 -17.16
N GLY A 269 -25.69 17.05 -16.92
CA GLY A 269 -26.56 16.44 -17.94
C GLY A 269 -25.80 15.62 -18.99
N ASP A 270 -24.53 15.29 -18.72
CA ASP A 270 -23.71 14.47 -19.61
C ASP A 270 -24.09 12.98 -19.45
N PRO A 271 -24.19 12.20 -20.54
CA PRO A 271 -24.52 10.79 -20.46
C PRO A 271 -23.37 9.98 -19.84
N ILE A 272 -23.71 9.16 -18.84
CA ILE A 272 -22.83 8.16 -18.25
C ILE A 272 -23.66 6.95 -17.80
N ASP A 273 -23.20 5.75 -18.18
CA ASP A 273 -23.85 4.49 -17.80
C ASP A 273 -23.74 4.28 -16.27
N GLU A 274 -24.78 3.73 -15.65
CA GLU A 274 -24.83 3.46 -14.21
C GLU A 274 -23.76 2.48 -13.73
N ARG A 275 -23.25 1.63 -14.63
CA ARG A 275 -22.17 0.68 -14.32
C ARG A 275 -20.85 1.36 -14.02
N TYR A 276 -20.63 2.59 -14.51
CA TYR A 276 -19.36 3.28 -14.37
C TYR A 276 -19.30 4.14 -13.11
N TRP A 277 -18.12 4.17 -12.50
CA TRP A 277 -17.84 5.05 -11.38
C TRP A 277 -17.74 6.51 -11.81
N GLY A 278 -17.20 6.74 -13.02
CA GLY A 278 -16.77 8.05 -13.50
C GLY A 278 -15.59 7.91 -14.44
N GLU A 279 -14.72 8.91 -14.47
CA GLU A 279 -13.50 8.94 -15.25
C GLU A 279 -12.27 9.16 -14.38
N LEU A 280 -11.17 8.50 -14.77
CA LEU A 280 -9.83 8.81 -14.30
C LEU A 280 -9.00 9.20 -15.51
N ILE A 281 -8.53 10.45 -15.52
CA ILE A 281 -7.77 11.03 -16.62
C ILE A 281 -6.32 11.15 -16.15
N LEU A 282 -5.42 10.42 -16.80
CA LEU A 282 -3.99 10.46 -16.52
C LEU A 282 -3.34 11.62 -17.28
N GLU A 283 -2.63 12.50 -16.59
CA GLU A 283 -1.99 13.68 -17.17
C GLU A 283 -0.48 13.47 -17.35
N SER A 284 0.18 12.98 -16.31
CA SER A 284 1.60 12.64 -16.33
C SER A 284 1.93 11.60 -15.25
N TYR A 285 3.11 11.00 -15.32
CA TYR A 285 3.61 10.11 -14.28
C TYR A 285 5.13 10.09 -14.21
N VAL A 286 5.67 9.76 -13.04
CA VAL A 286 7.10 9.50 -12.84
C VAL A 286 7.32 7.99 -12.98
N ASP A 287 8.11 7.57 -13.98
CA ASP A 287 8.45 6.16 -14.13
C ASP A 287 9.51 5.74 -13.09
N ILE A 288 9.79 4.45 -13.01
CA ILE A 288 10.71 3.86 -12.05
C ILE A 288 12.13 4.43 -12.15
N ASP A 289 12.57 4.86 -13.32
CA ASP A 289 13.85 5.51 -13.54
C ASP A 289 13.89 6.97 -13.04
N GLY A 290 12.77 7.49 -12.53
CA GLY A 290 12.62 8.86 -12.06
C GLY A 290 12.31 9.85 -13.18
N VAL A 291 12.10 9.38 -14.41
CA VAL A 291 11.79 10.24 -15.55
C VAL A 291 10.29 10.56 -15.58
N LEU A 292 9.97 11.85 -15.68
CA LEU A 292 8.61 12.32 -15.90
C LEU A 292 8.17 11.98 -17.34
N LYS A 293 7.01 11.35 -17.47
CA LYS A 293 6.37 11.01 -18.72
C LYS A 293 5.03 11.72 -18.81
N GLU A 294 4.88 12.57 -19.82
CA GLU A 294 3.62 13.26 -20.10
C GLU A 294 2.71 12.39 -20.96
N ILE A 295 1.40 12.39 -20.65
CA ILE A 295 0.40 11.77 -21.51
C ILE A 295 -0.03 12.82 -22.54
N PRO A 296 0.11 12.53 -23.85
CA PRO A 296 -0.34 13.46 -24.87
C PRO A 296 -1.84 13.72 -24.70
N THR A 297 -2.21 14.97 -24.44
CA THR A 297 -3.60 15.40 -24.49
C THR A 297 -4.02 15.43 -25.96
N GLY A 298 -4.88 14.49 -26.35
CA GLY A 298 -5.59 14.53 -27.63
C GLY A 298 -6.58 15.68 -27.72
#